data_AF-A0A0G4FDY5-F1
#
_entry.id   AF-A0A0G4FDY5-F1
#
_cell.length_a   1.000
_cell.length_b   1.000
_cell.length_c   1.000
_cell.angle_alpha   90.00
_cell.angle_beta   90.00
_cell.angle_gamma   90.00
#
_symmetry.space_group_name_H-M   'P 1'
#
loop_
_entity.id
_entity.type
_entity.pdbx_description
1 polymer ?
#
loop_
_entity_poly.entity_id
_entity_poly.type
_entity_poly.pdbx_seq_one_letter_code
_entity_poly.pdbx_strand_id
1 'polypeptide(L)'
;AGARVDLLSAPASWPLPLNPRKRFGPPFPVPVLGSGSWLADLISLEEARGPLLLQIIRTAPLEVMGEYPWGDRDVIPKGPGWDSCPLVVAIEKRWVEGVRALLERGVSVERRNKTRHAGRRRARDEDGEEEKRRPLKSPLFAAVHTHQWEVARELLLKGATMEDGERSDARVMDSLVPPDLRSVMFQEIP
;
A
#
# COMPACT_ATOMS: atom_id res chain seq x y z
N ALA A 1 -4.31 35.12 -10.23
CA ALA A 1 -4.19 34.46 -11.54
C ALA A 1 -3.97 32.96 -11.29
N GLY A 2 -5.03 32.16 -11.40
CA GLY A 2 -4.94 30.71 -11.18
C GLY A 2 -4.74 30.00 -12.52
N ALA A 3 -3.63 29.29 -12.68
CA ALA A 3 -3.39 28.47 -13.86
C ALA A 3 -4.33 27.26 -13.82
N ARG A 4 -5.34 27.24 -14.70
CA ARG A 4 -6.08 26.03 -15.05
C ARG A 4 -5.15 25.15 -15.86
N VAL A 5 -4.61 24.10 -15.24
CA VAL A 5 -3.90 23.04 -15.96
C VAL A 5 -4.96 22.20 -16.65
N ASP A 6 -5.08 22.36 -17.96
CA ASP A 6 -6.00 21.60 -18.79
C ASP A 6 -5.40 20.22 -19.11
N LEU A 7 -5.54 19.28 -18.17
CA LEU A 7 -5.07 17.90 -18.30
C LEU A 7 -5.88 17.07 -19.30
N LEU A 8 -6.92 17.64 -19.92
CA LEU A 8 -7.86 16.91 -20.79
C LEU A 8 -7.77 17.31 -22.28
N SER A 9 -7.01 18.37 -22.62
CA SER A 9 -6.92 18.86 -24.00
C SER A 9 -5.89 18.15 -24.88
N ALA A 10 -5.08 17.25 -24.31
CA ALA A 10 -4.28 16.31 -25.10
C ALA A 10 -4.99 14.95 -25.08
N PRO A 11 -5.36 14.34 -26.22
CA PRO A 11 -5.73 12.95 -26.23
C PRO A 11 -4.50 12.16 -25.77
N ALA A 12 -4.49 11.75 -24.51
CA ALA A 12 -3.57 10.75 -24.03
C ALA A 12 -3.89 9.47 -24.83
N SER A 13 -3.14 9.26 -25.92
CA SER A 13 -3.14 8.01 -26.66
C SER A 13 -2.54 6.94 -25.74
N TRP A 14 -3.33 6.44 -24.81
CA TRP A 14 -2.99 5.22 -24.10
C TRP A 14 -2.99 4.10 -25.14
N PRO A 15 -1.86 3.43 -25.39
CA PRO A 15 -1.82 2.35 -26.36
C PRO A 15 -2.68 1.20 -25.81
N LEU A 16 -3.92 1.09 -26.28
CA LEU A 16 -4.74 -0.08 -26.06
C LEU A 16 -4.17 -1.22 -26.90
N PRO A 17 -3.83 -2.39 -26.32
CA PRO A 17 -3.36 -3.51 -27.11
C PRO A 17 -4.53 -4.22 -27.80
N LEU A 18 -4.63 -4.02 -29.12
CA LEU A 18 -5.34 -4.89 -30.05
C LEU A 18 -4.58 -6.23 -30.20
N ASN A 19 -4.63 -7.14 -29.21
CA ASN A 19 -4.50 -8.58 -29.49
C ASN A 19 -4.81 -9.50 -28.27
N PRO A 20 -5.86 -10.33 -28.30
CA PRO A 20 -6.23 -11.19 -27.17
C PRO A 20 -5.51 -12.56 -27.12
N ARG A 21 -4.44 -12.79 -27.90
CA ARG A 21 -3.88 -14.15 -28.08
C ARG A 21 -2.40 -14.37 -27.75
N LYS A 22 -1.68 -13.41 -27.17
CA LYS A 22 -0.29 -13.66 -26.69
C LYS A 22 -0.20 -13.53 -25.18
N ARG A 23 0.29 -14.62 -24.58
CA ARG A 23 0.41 -14.89 -23.14
C ARG A 23 1.12 -13.75 -22.40
N PHE A 24 0.59 -13.47 -21.22
CA PHE A 24 0.96 -12.45 -20.25
C PHE A 24 2.46 -12.42 -19.90
N GLY A 25 3.17 -11.52 -20.53
CA GLY A 25 4.27 -10.75 -19.93
C GLY A 25 4.12 -9.31 -20.43
N PRO A 26 4.24 -8.26 -19.59
CA PRO A 26 4.03 -6.90 -20.06
C PRO A 26 5.09 -6.57 -21.14
N PRO A 27 4.68 -6.17 -22.36
CA PRO A 27 5.59 -6.01 -23.50
C PRO A 27 6.31 -4.65 -23.53
N PHE A 28 6.23 -3.87 -22.46
CA PHE A 28 6.95 -2.60 -22.35
C PHE A 28 7.57 -2.46 -20.96
N PRO A 29 8.79 -1.92 -20.84
CA PRO A 29 9.26 -1.38 -19.59
C PRO A 29 8.40 -0.15 -19.31
N VAL A 30 7.30 -0.33 -18.59
CA VAL A 30 6.70 0.80 -17.86
C VAL A 30 7.84 1.35 -17.00
N PRO A 31 8.20 2.64 -17.10
CA PRO A 31 9.19 3.22 -16.22
C PRO A 31 8.78 2.90 -14.79
N VAL A 32 9.54 2.04 -14.11
CA VAL A 32 9.36 1.78 -12.69
C VAL A 32 9.99 2.98 -11.96
N LEU A 33 9.36 4.14 -12.10
CA LEU A 33 9.62 5.28 -11.24
C LEU A 33 8.70 5.12 -10.02
N GLY A 34 9.29 5.12 -8.82
CA GLY A 34 8.55 5.09 -7.57
C GLY A 34 8.40 3.71 -6.93
N SER A 35 7.56 3.64 -5.91
CA SER A 35 7.41 2.56 -4.91
C SER A 35 7.10 1.15 -5.47
N GLY A 36 6.99 0.99 -6.79
CA GLY A 36 6.52 -0.23 -7.45
C GLY A 36 5.01 -0.24 -7.68
N SER A 37 4.30 0.82 -7.28
CA SER A 37 2.87 1.03 -7.53
C SER A 37 2.61 2.49 -7.88
N TRP A 38 2.33 2.76 -9.16
CA TRP A 38 2.01 4.11 -9.64
C TRP A 38 0.84 4.73 -8.87
N LEU A 39 -0.12 3.92 -8.42
CA LEU A 39 -1.25 4.40 -7.64
C LEU A 39 -0.81 4.81 -6.24
N ALA A 40 0.06 4.03 -5.58
CA ALA A 40 0.63 4.43 -4.30
C ALA A 40 1.45 5.72 -4.43
N ASP A 41 2.22 5.86 -5.52
CA ASP A 41 2.98 7.07 -5.81
C ASP A 41 2.06 8.29 -6.00
N LEU A 42 0.97 8.16 -6.76
CA LEU A 42 -0.02 9.24 -6.89
C LEU A 42 -0.69 9.58 -5.57
N ILE A 43 -1.06 8.59 -4.75
CA ILE A 43 -1.64 8.83 -3.43
C ILE A 43 -0.63 9.55 -2.51
N SER A 44 0.66 9.29 -2.67
CA SER A 44 1.70 9.94 -1.87
C SER A 44 1.78 11.45 -2.10
N LEU A 45 1.36 11.94 -3.28
CA LEU A 45 1.29 13.34 -3.66
C LEU A 45 0.00 13.98 -3.12
N GLU A 46 0.12 15.01 -2.29
CA GLU A 46 -1.04 15.65 -1.67
C GLU A 46 -1.93 16.35 -2.72
N GLU A 47 -1.31 16.97 -3.72
CA GLU A 47 -1.97 17.69 -4.81
C GLU A 47 -2.80 16.77 -5.72
N ALA A 48 -2.46 15.48 -5.75
CA ALA A 48 -3.18 14.48 -6.55
C ALA A 48 -4.43 13.94 -5.85
N ARG A 49 -4.61 14.17 -4.53
CA ARG A 49 -5.72 13.63 -3.71
C ARG A 49 -7.06 14.35 -3.92
N GLY A 50 -7.41 14.54 -5.19
CA GLY A 50 -8.63 15.21 -5.61
C GLY A 50 -9.70 14.26 -6.16
N PRO A 51 -10.82 14.84 -6.63
CA PRO A 51 -11.93 14.09 -7.22
C PRO A 51 -11.52 13.20 -8.40
N LEU A 52 -10.54 13.64 -9.20
CA LEU A 52 -10.06 12.87 -10.34
C LEU A 52 -9.40 11.56 -9.90
N LEU A 53 -8.55 11.58 -8.86
CA LEU A 53 -7.92 10.36 -8.36
C LEU A 53 -8.96 9.41 -7.74
N LEU A 54 -9.98 9.94 -7.06
CA LEU A 54 -11.09 9.12 -6.57
C LEU A 54 -11.88 8.47 -7.71
N GLN A 55 -12.11 9.18 -8.83
CA GLN A 55 -12.74 8.60 -10.01
C GLN A 55 -11.88 7.50 -10.63
N ILE A 56 -10.57 7.70 -10.70
CA ILE A 56 -9.62 6.67 -11.16
C ILE A 56 -9.72 5.43 -10.27
N ILE A 57 -9.65 5.59 -8.94
CA ILE A 57 -9.80 4.48 -7.99
C ILE A 57 -11.14 3.78 -8.17
N ARG A 58 -12.23 4.52 -8.39
CA ARG A 58 -13.55 3.91 -8.54
C ARG A 58 -13.74 3.12 -9.83
N THR A 59 -13.00 3.45 -10.88
CA THR A 59 -13.24 2.92 -12.24
C THR A 59 -12.15 2.00 -12.74
N ALA A 60 -10.92 2.12 -12.24
CA ALA A 60 -9.80 1.31 -12.71
C ALA A 60 -10.01 -0.18 -12.36
N PRO A 61 -9.44 -1.11 -13.14
CA PRO A 61 -9.49 -2.54 -12.84
C PRO A 61 -8.90 -2.88 -11.47
N LEU A 62 -9.39 -3.91 -10.78
CA LEU A 62 -8.89 -4.25 -9.44
C LEU A 62 -7.44 -4.75 -9.49
N GLU A 63 -7.06 -5.36 -10.60
CA GLU A 63 -5.73 -5.90 -10.90
C GLU A 63 -4.65 -4.81 -10.88
N VAL A 64 -5.01 -3.55 -11.14
CA VAL A 64 -4.06 -2.42 -11.11
C VAL A 64 -4.00 -1.73 -9.74
N MET A 65 -4.88 -2.10 -8.80
CA MET A 65 -4.94 -1.54 -7.44
C MET A 65 -4.29 -2.46 -6.40
N GLY A 66 -4.15 -3.74 -6.72
CA GLY A 66 -3.47 -4.70 -5.88
C GLY A 66 -1.97 -4.43 -5.84
N GLU A 67 -1.34 -4.86 -4.75
CA GLU A 67 0.10 -5.01 -4.79
C GLU A 67 0.46 -6.08 -5.80
N TYR A 68 1.45 -5.77 -6.64
CA TYR A 68 2.04 -6.81 -7.47
C TYR A 68 2.64 -7.86 -6.53
N PRO A 69 2.25 -9.14 -6.64
CA PRO A 69 2.91 -10.17 -5.87
C PRO A 69 4.37 -10.17 -6.32
N TRP A 70 5.25 -9.67 -5.46
CA TRP A 70 6.70 -9.78 -5.61
C TRP A 70 7.03 -11.27 -5.48
N GLY A 71 6.73 -12.04 -6.52
CA GLY A 71 6.97 -13.46 -6.56
C GLY A 71 8.47 -13.66 -6.68
N ASP A 72 9.11 -14.12 -5.61
CA ASP A 72 10.48 -14.66 -5.50
C ASP A 72 11.63 -13.88 -6.16
N ARG A 73 11.35 -12.74 -6.78
CA ARG A 73 12.34 -11.91 -7.45
C ARG A 73 13.02 -11.10 -6.37
N ASP A 74 14.26 -11.50 -6.09
CA ASP A 74 15.28 -10.79 -5.29
C ASP A 74 15.50 -9.31 -5.70
N VAL A 75 14.77 -8.79 -6.69
CA VAL A 75 14.81 -7.41 -7.15
C VAL A 75 13.71 -6.60 -6.43
N ILE A 76 13.84 -6.45 -5.11
CA ILE A 76 13.13 -5.38 -4.42
C ILE A 76 13.81 -4.07 -4.86
N PRO A 77 13.07 -3.03 -5.30
CA PRO A 77 13.67 -1.78 -5.71
C PRO A 77 14.49 -1.24 -4.54
N LYS A 78 15.77 -0.98 -4.78
CA LYS A 78 16.63 -0.25 -3.85
C LYS A 78 16.15 1.20 -3.85
N GLY A 79 15.08 1.46 -3.11
CA GLY A 79 14.49 2.76 -2.91
C GLY A 79 14.08 2.90 -1.45
N PRO A 80 14.21 4.10 -0.86
CA PRO A 80 14.01 4.30 0.56
C PRO A 80 12.58 3.96 0.96
N GLY A 81 12.36 2.79 1.58
CA GLY A 81 11.30 2.48 2.54
C GLY A 81 9.85 2.86 2.20
N TRP A 82 9.47 3.01 0.93
CA TRP A 82 8.10 3.40 0.57
C TRP A 82 7.26 2.16 0.33
N ASP A 83 6.14 2.10 1.04
CA ASP A 83 5.18 1.03 0.92
C ASP A 83 4.51 1.08 -0.46
N SER A 84 4.50 -0.04 -1.18
CA SER A 84 3.86 -0.14 -2.50
C SER A 84 2.35 -0.32 -2.42
N CYS A 85 1.78 -0.54 -1.24
CA CYS A 85 0.36 -0.82 -1.08
C CYS A 85 -0.43 0.49 -1.10
N PRO A 86 -1.29 0.74 -2.12
CA PRO A 86 -2.07 1.97 -2.20
C PRO A 86 -2.93 2.23 -0.96
N LEU A 87 -3.46 1.16 -0.35
CA LEU A 87 -4.26 1.25 0.87
C LEU A 87 -3.40 1.68 2.07
N VAL A 88 -2.21 1.11 2.25
CA VAL A 88 -1.30 1.52 3.33
C VAL A 88 -0.87 2.98 3.15
N VAL A 89 -0.49 3.38 1.93
CA VAL A 89 -0.09 4.76 1.66
C VAL A 89 -1.24 5.73 1.91
N ALA A 90 -2.47 5.41 1.50
CA ALA A 90 -3.63 6.26 1.78
C ALA A 90 -3.86 6.44 3.29
N ILE A 91 -3.68 5.37 4.07
CA ILE A 91 -3.76 5.41 5.53
C ILE A 91 -2.62 6.26 6.10
N GLU A 92 -1.37 6.02 5.73
CA GLU A 92 -0.22 6.79 6.26
C GLU A 92 -0.33 8.29 5.96
N LYS A 93 -0.93 8.63 4.82
CA LYS A 93 -1.19 10.01 4.40
C LYS A 93 -2.49 10.59 4.94
N ARG A 94 -3.23 9.86 5.79
CA ARG A 94 -4.51 10.26 6.40
C ARG A 94 -5.57 10.68 5.38
N TRP A 95 -5.56 10.08 4.19
CA TRP A 95 -6.49 10.39 3.12
C TRP A 95 -7.74 9.50 3.21
N VAL A 96 -8.66 9.85 4.12
CA VAL A 96 -9.82 9.03 4.51
C VAL A 96 -10.72 8.70 3.30
N GLU A 97 -10.96 9.64 2.40
CA GLU A 97 -11.76 9.43 1.20
C GLU A 97 -11.12 8.40 0.27
N GLY A 98 -9.80 8.45 0.13
CA GLY A 98 -9.04 7.47 -0.64
C GLY A 98 -9.07 6.09 -0.03
N VAL A 99 -8.92 5.99 1.30
CA VAL A 99 -9.04 4.72 2.03
C VAL A 99 -10.41 4.09 1.78
N ARG A 100 -11.50 4.84 1.95
CA ARG A 100 -12.86 4.33 1.70
C ARG A 100 -13.04 3.91 0.25
N ALA A 101 -12.59 4.72 -0.72
CA ALA A 101 -12.69 4.37 -2.13
C ALA A 101 -11.95 3.06 -2.45
N LEU A 102 -10.76 2.82 -1.88
CA LEU A 102 -10.03 1.57 -2.06
C LEU A 102 -10.75 0.38 -1.41
N LEU A 103 -11.30 0.56 -0.20
CA LEU A 103 -12.04 -0.48 0.52
C LEU A 103 -13.39 -0.82 -0.11
N GLU A 104 -14.09 0.15 -0.71
CA GLU A 104 -15.31 -0.04 -1.50
C GLU A 104 -15.02 -0.84 -2.78
N ARG A 105 -13.83 -0.65 -3.36
CA ARG A 105 -13.41 -1.37 -4.56
C ARG A 105 -12.99 -2.82 -4.29
N GLY A 106 -12.84 -3.20 -3.03
CA GLY A 106 -12.45 -4.55 -2.64
C GLY A 106 -10.94 -4.78 -2.69
N VAL A 107 -10.13 -3.74 -2.51
CA VAL A 107 -8.69 -3.90 -2.29
C VAL A 107 -8.46 -4.76 -1.05
N SER A 108 -7.56 -5.75 -1.16
CA SER A 108 -7.26 -6.67 -0.05
C SER A 108 -6.79 -5.93 1.18
N VAL A 109 -7.39 -6.25 2.32
CA VAL A 109 -6.95 -5.78 3.65
C VAL A 109 -5.97 -6.75 4.30
N GLU A 110 -5.93 -8.00 3.82
CA GLU A 110 -4.89 -8.95 4.22
C GLU A 110 -3.62 -8.66 3.44
N ARG A 111 -2.55 -8.43 4.18
CA ARG A 111 -1.20 -8.38 3.65
C ARG A 111 -0.35 -9.34 4.46
N ARG A 112 -0.04 -10.49 3.86
CA ARG A 112 0.90 -11.44 4.46
C ARG A 112 2.29 -11.04 4.01
N ASN A 113 3.08 -10.52 4.93
CA ASN A 113 4.49 -10.31 4.72
C ASN A 113 5.16 -11.69 4.71
N LYS A 114 5.12 -12.36 3.56
CA LYS A 114 5.77 -13.66 3.36
C LYS A 114 7.29 -13.59 3.48
N THR A 115 7.88 -12.43 3.79
CA THR A 115 9.30 -12.29 4.05
C THR A 115 9.70 -12.90 5.41
N ARG A 116 9.36 -14.17 5.65
CA ARG A 116 10.09 -15.04 6.59
C ARG A 116 11.59 -15.11 6.27
N HIS A 117 12.04 -14.58 5.12
CA HIS A 117 13.42 -14.57 4.67
C HIS A 117 14.12 -13.20 4.69
N ALA A 118 13.43 -12.09 5.02
CA ALA A 118 14.11 -10.79 5.18
C ALA A 118 15.02 -10.74 6.43
N GLY A 119 14.86 -11.68 7.38
CA GLY A 119 15.67 -11.76 8.59
C GLY A 119 17.03 -12.44 8.45
N ARG A 120 17.45 -12.95 7.28
CA ARG A 120 18.71 -13.75 7.19
C ARG A 120 19.59 -13.62 5.96
N ARG A 121 19.30 -12.77 4.98
CA ARG A 121 20.36 -12.38 4.03
C ARG A 121 21.01 -11.11 4.53
N ARG A 122 22.03 -11.31 5.37
CA ARG A 122 23.09 -10.33 5.65
C ARG A 122 23.80 -10.05 4.32
N ALA A 123 23.24 -9.20 3.49
CA ALA A 123 24.03 -8.52 2.48
C ALA A 123 24.91 -7.55 3.28
N ARG A 124 26.11 -8.01 3.61
CA ARG A 124 27.15 -7.17 4.18
C ARG A 124 27.62 -6.31 3.02
N ASP A 125 27.03 -5.14 2.86
CA ASP A 125 27.60 -4.14 1.97
C ASP A 125 29.01 -3.80 2.49
N GLU A 126 29.95 -3.59 1.56
CA GLU A 126 31.38 -3.39 1.85
C GLU A 126 31.65 -2.18 2.76
N ASP A 127 30.65 -1.29 2.91
CA ASP A 127 30.69 -0.07 3.73
C ASP A 127 30.10 -0.23 5.15
N GLY A 128 29.58 -1.41 5.53
CA GLY A 128 29.24 -1.73 6.92
C GLY A 128 27.97 -1.08 7.52
N GLU A 129 27.24 -0.26 6.76
CA GLU A 129 25.92 0.25 7.18
C GLU A 129 24.86 -0.84 6.95
N GLU A 130 24.40 -1.48 8.04
CA GLU A 130 23.30 -2.45 8.00
C GLU A 130 21.98 -1.73 7.69
N GLU A 131 21.62 -1.61 6.40
CA GLU A 131 20.31 -1.11 6.00
C GLU A 131 19.23 -2.11 6.43
N LYS A 132 18.73 -1.95 7.65
CA LYS A 132 17.63 -2.72 8.20
C LYS A 132 16.40 -2.47 7.34
N ARG A 133 16.11 -3.41 6.43
CA ARG A 133 14.87 -3.44 5.66
C ARG A 133 13.70 -3.33 6.64
N ARG A 134 12.90 -2.27 6.51
CA ARG A 134 11.67 -2.13 7.29
C ARG A 134 10.69 -3.18 6.77
N PRO A 135 10.08 -4.00 7.64
CA PRO A 135 9.05 -4.93 7.22
C PRO A 135 7.88 -4.15 6.59
N LEU A 136 7.23 -4.77 5.61
CA LEU A 136 6.02 -4.23 5.02
C LEU A 136 4.93 -4.16 6.09
N LYS A 137 4.15 -3.07 6.10
CA LYS A 137 3.10 -2.86 7.10
C LYS A 137 1.76 -3.42 6.63
N SER A 138 1.00 -4.05 7.50
CA SER A 138 -0.41 -4.34 7.27
C SER A 138 -1.21 -3.04 7.29
N PRO A 139 -2.30 -2.95 6.51
CA PRO A 139 -3.23 -1.81 6.58
C PRO A 139 -3.72 -1.54 8.01
N LEU A 140 -3.99 -2.61 8.79
CA LEU A 140 -4.45 -2.49 10.17
C LEU A 140 -3.37 -1.86 11.06
N PHE A 141 -2.13 -2.32 10.97
CA PHE A 141 -1.02 -1.73 11.72
C PHE A 141 -0.81 -0.25 11.34
N ALA A 142 -0.87 0.08 10.05
CA ALA A 142 -0.75 1.47 9.59
C ALA A 142 -1.85 2.38 10.17
N ALA A 143 -3.09 1.90 10.24
CA ALA A 143 -4.22 2.67 10.80
C ALA A 143 -4.02 2.93 12.30
N VAL A 144 -3.54 1.92 13.03
CA VAL A 144 -3.26 2.01 14.46
C VAL A 144 -2.09 2.96 14.73
N HIS A 145 -1.00 2.80 14.00
CA HIS A 145 0.19 3.65 14.11
C HIS A 145 -0.10 5.12 13.79
N THR A 146 -1.10 5.40 12.94
CA THR A 146 -1.53 6.76 12.59
C THR A 146 -2.74 7.25 13.41
N HIS A 147 -3.21 6.47 14.37
CA HIS A 147 -4.33 6.77 15.27
C HIS A 147 -5.67 6.98 14.54
N GLN A 148 -5.86 6.34 13.39
CA GLN A 148 -7.10 6.40 12.62
C GLN A 148 -8.05 5.29 13.05
N TRP A 149 -8.65 5.45 14.23
CA TRP A 149 -9.44 4.40 14.89
C TRP A 149 -10.66 3.96 14.08
N GLU A 150 -11.34 4.88 13.40
CA GLU A 150 -12.48 4.50 12.54
C GLU A 150 -12.05 3.64 11.35
N VAL A 151 -10.90 3.96 10.75
CA VAL A 151 -10.32 3.16 9.67
C VAL A 151 -9.91 1.79 10.22
N ALA A 152 -9.30 1.73 11.40
CA ALA A 152 -8.93 0.46 12.04
C ALA A 152 -10.16 -0.45 12.29
N ARG A 153 -11.29 0.12 12.75
CA ARG A 153 -12.54 -0.62 12.91
C ARG A 153 -13.06 -1.14 11.57
N GLU A 154 -13.08 -0.30 10.54
CA GLU A 154 -13.52 -0.70 9.20
C GLU A 154 -12.66 -1.85 8.64
N LEU A 155 -11.35 -1.76 8.84
CA LEU A 155 -10.41 -2.82 8.44
C LEU A 155 -10.68 -4.13 9.20
N LEU A 156 -10.89 -4.09 10.52
CA LEU A 156 -11.24 -5.27 11.31
C LEU A 156 -12.57 -5.90 10.87
N LEU A 157 -13.59 -5.09 10.59
CA LEU A 157 -14.86 -5.56 10.04
C LEU A 157 -14.71 -6.26 8.69
N LYS A 158 -13.70 -5.87 7.91
CA LYS A 158 -13.33 -6.50 6.63
C LYS A 158 -12.36 -7.68 6.79
N GLY A 159 -12.04 -8.08 8.01
CA GLY A 159 -11.17 -9.23 8.30
C GLY A 159 -9.67 -8.92 8.24
N ALA A 160 -9.26 -7.66 8.37
CA ALA A 160 -7.85 -7.32 8.44
C ALA A 160 -7.18 -7.91 9.69
N THR A 161 -5.95 -8.36 9.53
CA THR A 161 -5.12 -8.92 10.61
C THR A 161 -3.76 -8.23 10.65
N MET A 162 -3.10 -8.28 11.81
CA MET A 162 -1.70 -7.87 11.98
C MET A 162 -0.81 -9.09 12.20
N GLU A 163 0.44 -8.98 11.79
CA GLU A 163 1.45 -9.99 12.11
C GLU A 163 1.96 -9.85 13.55
N ASP A 164 2.60 -10.90 14.07
CA ASP A 164 3.06 -10.93 15.47
C ASP A 164 4.05 -9.79 15.78
N GLY A 165 4.96 -9.47 14.85
CA GLY A 165 5.91 -8.37 15.01
C GLY A 165 5.20 -7.01 15.10
N GLU A 166 4.22 -6.78 14.22
CA GLU A 166 3.40 -5.57 14.25
C GLU A 166 2.55 -5.49 15.52
N ARG A 167 2.04 -6.62 15.99
CA ARG A 167 1.26 -6.71 17.23
C ARG A 167 2.13 -6.35 18.44
N SER A 168 3.37 -6.83 18.49
CA SER A 168 4.34 -6.45 19.53
C SER A 168 4.63 -4.94 19.49
N ASP A 169 4.83 -4.36 18.31
CA ASP A 169 5.05 -2.92 18.16
C ASP A 169 3.82 -2.11 18.57
N ALA A 170 2.62 -2.55 18.16
CA ALA A 170 1.36 -1.92 18.53
C ALA A 170 1.07 -1.97 20.04
N ARG A 171 1.57 -2.97 20.77
CA ARG A 171 1.46 -3.04 22.24
C ARG A 171 2.22 -1.90 22.94
N VAL A 172 3.27 -1.36 22.33
CA VAL A 172 3.94 -0.15 22.86
C VAL A 172 2.98 1.05 22.86
N MET A 173 2.00 1.05 21.96
CA MET A 173 0.97 2.07 21.83
C MET A 173 -0.32 1.72 22.59
N ASP A 174 -0.35 0.65 23.38
CA ASP A 174 -1.58 0.10 23.98
C ASP A 174 -2.39 1.15 24.73
N SER A 175 -1.73 2.04 25.48
CA SER A 175 -2.39 3.10 26.25
C SER A 175 -3.24 4.04 25.39
N LEU A 176 -2.89 4.22 24.12
CA LEU A 176 -3.57 5.12 23.17
C LEU A 176 -4.67 4.42 22.37
N VAL A 177 -4.65 3.09 22.29
CA VAL A 177 -5.62 2.33 21.51
C VAL A 177 -6.98 2.36 22.24
N PRO A 178 -8.11 2.61 21.55
CA PRO A 178 -9.43 2.50 22.16
C PRO A 178 -9.71 1.08 22.73
N PRO A 179 -10.37 0.95 23.89
CA PRO A 179 -10.58 -0.36 24.55
C PRO A 179 -11.29 -1.41 23.68
N ASP A 180 -12.22 -0.97 22.84
CA ASP A 180 -12.93 -1.82 21.88
C ASP A 180 -11.96 -2.45 20.87
N LEU A 181 -11.01 -1.67 20.35
CA LEU A 181 -9.99 -2.14 19.42
C LEU A 181 -8.95 -3.04 20.08
N ARG A 182 -8.52 -2.70 21.31
CA ARG A 182 -7.54 -3.52 22.07
C ARG A 182 -8.00 -4.96 22.22
N SER A 183 -9.27 -5.14 22.56
CA SER A 183 -9.84 -6.46 22.80
C SER A 183 -9.72 -7.35 21.56
N VAL A 184 -9.97 -6.82 20.36
CA VAL A 184 -9.93 -7.57 19.11
C VAL A 184 -8.50 -7.78 18.63
N MET A 185 -7.65 -6.76 18.75
CA MET A 185 -6.29 -6.76 18.19
C MET A 185 -5.30 -7.58 19.02
N PHE A 186 -5.47 -7.63 20.34
CA PHE A 186 -4.51 -8.23 21.26
C PHE A 186 -5.01 -9.52 21.92
N GLN A 187 -6.19 -10.00 21.55
CA GLN A 187 -6.65 -11.33 21.96
C GLN A 187 -5.60 -12.38 21.55
N GLU A 188 -5.10 -13.11 22.56
CA GLU A 188 -4.34 -14.32 22.35
C GLU A 188 -5.32 -15.35 21.80
N ILE A 189 -5.07 -15.80 20.57
CA ILE A 189 -5.76 -16.98 20.05
C ILE A 189 -5.25 -18.13 20.93
N PRO A 190 -6.15 -18.83 21.67
CA PRO A 190 -5.76 -19.89 22.60
C PRO A 190 -5.05 -21.06 21.92
#